data_AF-A0A377M841-F1
#
_entry.id   AF-A0A377M841-F1
#
_cell.length_a   1.000
_cell.length_b   1.000
_cell.length_c   1.000
_cell.angle_alpha   90.00
_cell.angle_beta   90.00
_cell.angle_gamma   90.00
#
_symmetry.space_group_name_H-M   'P 1'
#
loop_
_entity.id
_entity.type
_entity.pdbx_description
1 polymer ?
#
loop_
_entity_poly.entity_id
_entity_poly.type
_entity_poly.pdbx_seq_one_letter_code
_entity_poly.pdbx_strand_id
1 'polypeptide(L)' 'MKFVAARDKFTLPKEAFIEGEVGIGPLPTGFGIEAKLNIHVEGMDPAEAKKLVDAAHIVCPYSNATRGNIDVTLNIIA' A
#
# COMPACT_ATOMS: atom_id res chain seq x y z
N MET A 1 -3.00 5.63 -4.58
CA MET A 1 -2.74 5.09 -5.94
C MET A 1 -3.28 5.96 -7.06
N LYS A 2 -4.58 6.31 -7.10
CA LYS A 2 -5.17 7.13 -8.19
C LYS A 2 -4.38 8.40 -8.56
N PHE A 3 -3.89 9.14 -7.57
CA PHE A 3 -3.04 10.33 -7.80
C PHE A 3 -1.76 10.00 -8.58
N VAL A 4 -1.00 8.99 -8.15
CA VAL A 4 0.24 8.56 -8.79
C VAL A 4 -0.04 7.98 -10.18
N ALA A 5 -1.11 7.19 -10.31
CA ALA A 5 -1.52 6.64 -11.60
C ALA A 5 -1.80 7.75 -12.62
N ALA A 6 -2.53 8.80 -12.23
CA ALA A 6 -2.79 9.95 -13.10
C ALA A 6 -1.53 10.76 -13.43
N ARG A 7 -0.65 10.99 -12.44
CA ARG A 7 0.58 11.77 -12.62
C ARG A 7 1.58 11.06 -13.53
N ASP A 8 1.76 9.76 -13.32
CA ASP A 8 2.81 8.95 -13.95
C ASP A 8 2.26 8.10 -15.13
N LYS A 9 0.98 8.30 -15.48
CA LYS A 9 0.26 7.72 -16.62
C LYS A 9 0.13 6.19 -16.59
N PHE A 10 -0.05 5.61 -15.40
CA PHE A 10 -0.44 4.21 -15.28
C PHE A 10 -1.93 4.03 -15.55
N THR A 11 -2.30 2.96 -16.25
CA THR A 11 -3.70 2.54 -16.37
C THR A 11 -4.08 1.74 -15.14
N LEU A 12 -4.96 2.28 -14.29
CA LEU A 12 -5.50 1.57 -13.14
C LEU A 12 -6.78 0.81 -13.56
N PRO A 13 -6.92 -0.48 -13.24
CA PRO A 13 -8.18 -1.20 -13.43
C PRO A 13 -9.34 -0.50 -12.71
N LYS A 14 -10.54 -0.51 -13.31
CA LYS A 14 -11.72 0.14 -12.70
C LYS A 14 -12.12 -0.51 -11.38
N GLU A 15 -11.96 -1.82 -11.30
CA GLU A 15 -12.28 -2.64 -10.14
C GLU A 15 -11.16 -2.66 -9.08
N ALA A 16 -10.08 -1.90 -9.28
CA ALA A 16 -8.96 -1.90 -8.35
C ALA A 16 -9.37 -1.41 -6.96
N PHE A 17 -9.02 -2.20 -5.94
CA PHE A 17 -9.30 -1.89 -4.53
C PHE A 17 -8.15 -2.29 -3.62
N ILE A 18 -8.20 -1.86 -2.36
CA ILE A 18 -7.18 -2.17 -1.37
C ILE A 18 -7.89 -2.65 -0.11
N GLU A 19 -7.54 -3.85 0.36
CA GLU A 19 -7.92 -4.35 1.68
C GLU A 19 -6.80 -4.06 2.66
N GLY A 20 -7.15 -3.46 3.80
CA GLY A 20 -6.22 -3.20 4.89
C GLY A 20 -6.48 -4.14 6.05
N GLU A 21 -5.50 -4.96 6.40
CA GLU A 21 -5.48 -5.73 7.64
C GLU A 21 -4.57 -4.98 8.64
N VAL A 22 -5.07 -4.72 9.84
CA VAL A 22 -4.30 -4.06 10.91
C VAL A 22 -4.23 -4.99 12.11
N GLY A 23 -3.02 -5.44 12.41
CA GLY A 23 -2.71 -6.20 13.61
C GLY A 23 -2.41 -5.28 14.79
N ILE A 24 -2.68 -5.75 16.00
CA ILE A 24 -2.30 -5.10 17.25
C ILE A 24 -1.59 -6.10 18.15
N GLY A 25 -0.50 -5.67 18.77
CA GLY A 25 0.32 -6.52 19.64
C GLY A 25 1.00 -5.73 20.75
N PRO A 26 1.51 -6.42 21.78
CA PRO A 26 2.18 -5.76 22.90
C PRO A 26 3.55 -5.19 22.51
N LEU A 27 3.91 -4.07 23.12
CA LEU A 27 5.25 -3.45 23.13
C LEU A 27 5.69 -3.24 24.59
N PRO A 28 6.99 -3.04 24.88
CA PRO A 28 7.48 -2.82 26.25
C PRO A 28 6.75 -1.69 27.01
N THR A 29 6.25 -0.68 26.29
CA THR A 29 5.58 0.50 26.87
C THR A 29 4.10 0.60 26.48
N GLY A 30 3.46 -0.45 25.96
CA GLY A 30 2.05 -0.40 25.55
C GLY A 30 1.71 -1.37 24.43
N PHE A 31 1.08 -0.87 23.37
CA PHE A 31 0.73 -1.64 22.17
C PHE A 31 1.30 -1.00 20.92
N GLY A 32 1.70 -1.83 19.98
CA GLY A 32 2.05 -1.45 18.62
C GLY A 32 1.00 -1.98 17.65
N ILE A 33 1.07 -1.49 16.42
CA ILE A 33 0.30 -2.03 15.31
C ILE A 33 1.24 -2.48 14.20
N GLU A 34 0.74 -3.35 13.33
CA GLU A 34 1.31 -3.66 12.03
C GLU A 34 0.21 -3.56 10.98
N ALA A 35 0.58 -3.32 9.73
CA ALA A 35 -0.39 -3.21 8.65
C ALA A 35 0.01 -4.08 7.46
N LYS A 36 -0.98 -4.75 6.87
CA LYS A 36 -0.85 -5.42 5.57
C LYS A 36 -1.89 -4.83 4.63
N LEU A 37 -1.41 -4.34 3.49
CA LEU A 37 -2.25 -3.80 2.42
C LEU A 37 -2.27 -4.78 1.26
N ASN A 38 -3.40 -5.48 1.07
CA ASN A 38 -3.65 -6.31 -0.10
C ASN A 38 -4.19 -5.41 -1.22
N ILE A 39 -3.40 -5.23 -2.27
CA ILE A 39 -3.65 -4.29 -3.34
C ILE A 39 -4.09 -5.09 -4.56
N HIS A 40 -5.39 -5.01 -4.85
CA HIS A 40 -6.05 -5.69 -5.95
C HIS A 40 -6.03 -4.80 -7.19
N VAL A 41 -5.28 -5.23 -8.20
CA VAL A 41 -5.08 -4.56 -9.48
C VAL A 41 -5.05 -5.60 -10.61
N GLU A 42 -6.01 -6.52 -10.58
CA GLU A 42 -6.10 -7.65 -11.49
C GLU A 42 -6.06 -7.20 -12.97
N GLY A 43 -5.21 -7.85 -13.75
CA GLY A 43 -5.02 -7.57 -15.17
C GLY A 43 -4.04 -6.44 -15.48
N MET A 44 -3.37 -5.88 -14.46
CA MET A 44 -2.27 -4.94 -14.63
C MET A 44 -0.94 -5.69 -14.76
N ASP A 45 0.01 -5.18 -15.53
CA ASP A 45 1.35 -5.78 -15.60
C ASP A 45 2.01 -5.78 -14.20
N PRO A 46 2.56 -6.92 -13.71
CA PRO A 46 3.12 -7.00 -12.36
C PRO A 46 4.25 -6.00 -12.09
N ALA A 47 5.07 -5.66 -13.08
CA ALA A 47 6.15 -4.71 -12.91
C ALA A 47 5.64 -3.26 -12.87
N GLU A 48 4.62 -2.93 -13.67
CA GLU A 48 3.92 -1.64 -13.57
C GLU A 48 3.17 -1.50 -12.24
N ALA A 49 2.48 -2.55 -11.81
CA ALA A 49 1.75 -2.58 -10.54
C ALA A 49 2.70 -2.31 -9.37
N LYS A 50 3.87 -2.98 -9.36
CA LYS A 50 4.91 -2.73 -8.38
C LYS A 50 5.40 -1.29 -8.38
N LYS A 51 5.72 -0.72 -9.55
CA LYS A 51 6.17 0.68 -9.66
C LYS A 51 5.10 1.66 -9.14
N LEU A 52 3.84 1.44 -9.49
CA LEU A 52 2.72 2.28 -9.03
C LEU A 52 2.55 2.19 -7.52
N VAL A 53 2.60 0.98 -6.94
CA VAL A 53 2.44 0.75 -5.50
C VAL A 53 3.59 1.37 -4.72
N ASP A 54 4.84 1.14 -5.14
CA ASP A 54 6.03 1.71 -4.51
C ASP A 54 5.95 3.25 -4.50
N ALA A 55 5.63 3.87 -5.65
CA ALA A 55 5.48 5.32 -5.75
C ALA A 55 4.29 5.85 -4.93
N ALA A 56 3.18 5.11 -4.88
CA ALA A 56 2.04 5.46 -4.04
C ALA A 56 2.37 5.41 -2.55
N HIS A 57 3.18 4.45 -2.11
CA HIS A 57 3.63 4.33 -0.72
C HIS A 57 4.54 5.48 -0.30
N ILE A 58 5.29 6.08 -1.24
CA ILE A 58 6.11 7.27 -0.96
C ILE A 58 5.25 8.50 -0.65
N VAL A 59 4.18 8.72 -1.41
CA VAL A 59 3.38 9.95 -1.31
C VAL A 59 2.16 9.84 -0.38
N CYS A 60 1.77 8.61 -0.01
CA CYS A 60 0.63 8.38 0.85
C CYS A 60 0.84 9.03 2.23
N PRO A 61 -0.06 9.92 2.70
CA PRO A 61 0.08 10.57 4.01
C PRO A 61 0.17 9.56 5.16
N TYR A 62 -0.60 8.46 5.12
CA TYR A 62 -0.55 7.42 6.14
C TYR A 62 0.80 6.71 6.16
N SER A 63 1.32 6.33 4.99
CA SER A 63 2.65 5.71 4.90
C SER A 63 3.76 6.63 5.37
N ASN A 64 3.64 7.95 5.15
CA ASN A 64 4.57 8.93 5.70
C ASN A 64 4.46 9.04 7.23
N ALA A 65 3.25 9.03 7.78
CA ALA A 65 3.03 9.11 9.22
C ALA A 65 3.55 7.88 9.97
N THR A 66 3.50 6.69 9.35
CA THR A 66 3.89 5.43 10.01
C THR A 66 5.31 4.95 9.67
N ARG A 67 6.02 5.67 8.79
CA ARG A 67 7.33 5.26 8.28
C ARG A 67 8.34 5.06 9.41
N GLY A 68 8.92 3.87 9.47
CA GLY A 68 9.94 3.51 10.47
C GLY A 68 9.38 3.26 11.87
N ASN A 69 8.06 3.38 12.08
CA ASN A 69 7.41 3.17 13.37
C ASN A 69 6.64 1.85 13.45
N ILE A 70 6.14 1.36 12.31
CA ILE A 70 5.40 0.08 12.22
C ILE A 70 5.85 -0.68 10.98
N ASP A 71 5.66 -2.00 11.02
CA ASP A 71 5.81 -2.83 9.83
C ASP A 71 4.60 -2.66 8.91
N VAL A 72 4.87 -2.37 7.64
CA VAL A 72 3.86 -2.25 6.59
C VAL A 72 4.21 -3.19 5.46
N THR A 73 3.38 -4.22 5.27
CA THR A 73 3.51 -5.16 4.15
C THR A 73 2.62 -4.72 2.99
N LEU A 74 3.21 -4.55 1.81
CA LEU A 74 2.48 -4.28 0.57
C LEU A 74 2.38 -5.56 -0.23
N ASN A 75 1.19 -6.15 -0.31
CA ASN A 75 0.92 -7.37 -1.05
C ASN A 75 0.18 -7.03 -2.35
N ILE A 76 0.78 -7.32 -3.49
CA ILE A 76 0.22 -6.97 -4.81
C ILE A 76 -0.46 -8.21 -5.39
N ILE A 77 -1.71 -8.06 -5.76
CA ILE A 77 -2.55 -9.09 -6.41
C ILE A 77 -2.92 -8.51 -7.78
N ALA A 78 -2.16 -8.92 -8.80
CA ALA A 78 -2.23 -8.40 -10.18
C ALA A 78 -2.57 -9.51 -11.17
#